data_AF-I3ZMA8-F1
#
_entry.id   AF-I3ZMA8-F1
#
_cell.length_a   1.000
_cell.length_b   1.000
_cell.length_c   1.000
_cell.angle_alpha   90.00
_cell.angle_beta   90.00
_cell.angle_gamma   90.00
#
_symmetry.space_group_name_H-M   'P 1'
#
loop_
_entity.id
_entity.type
_entity.pdbx_description
1 polymer ?
#
loop_
_entity_poly.entity_id
_entity_poly.type
_entity_poly.pdbx_seq_one_letter_code
_entity_poly.pdbx_strand_id
1 'polypeptide(L)'
;MNSTDKRLNEMNRLSDMGHFPAIVNAGATLNILLTITITWWLQPRHPQTYAPMVWISLVLFFNLLPVVMLRMSITPSTTYPRLSEMDFIRDQHKFSDWVYLAASANMTFWVLAAWAVFSVSHTAPRLIAMLVVAFVATFSPVLLRTARRPRRRA
;
A
#
# COMPACT_ATOMS: atom_id res chain seq x y z
N MET A 1 9.49 -9.88 -22.66
CA MET A 1 8.06 -9.82 -22.32
C MET A 1 7.69 -8.36 -22.07
N ASN A 2 6.71 -7.81 -22.78
CA ASN A 2 6.20 -6.47 -22.50
C ASN A 2 5.62 -6.45 -21.08
N SER A 3 5.93 -5.42 -20.29
CA SER A 3 5.45 -5.30 -18.91
C SER A 3 3.92 -5.24 -18.77
N THR A 4 3.23 -4.94 -19.87
CA THR A 4 1.77 -4.95 -19.99
C THR A 4 1.14 -6.35 -20.04
N ASP A 5 1.91 -7.40 -20.36
CA ASP A 5 1.39 -8.76 -20.47
C ASP A 5 1.61 -9.62 -19.22
N LYS A 6 2.32 -9.07 -18.22
CA LYS A 6 2.60 -9.79 -16.97
C LYS A 6 1.32 -10.13 -16.22
N ARG A 7 1.31 -11.31 -15.62
CA ARG A 7 0.28 -11.75 -14.67
C ARG A 7 0.68 -11.43 -13.22
N LEU A 8 -0.28 -11.46 -12.31
CA LEU A 8 -0.05 -11.09 -10.90
C LEU A 8 1.05 -11.91 -10.20
N ASN A 9 1.16 -13.20 -10.53
CA ASN A 9 2.18 -14.09 -9.96
C ASN A 9 3.58 -13.90 -10.57
N GLU A 10 3.69 -13.21 -11.71
CA GLU A 10 4.94 -12.99 -12.46
C GLU A 10 5.61 -11.66 -12.14
N MET A 11 5.02 -10.89 -11.21
CA MET A 11 5.61 -9.65 -10.72
C MET A 11 6.99 -9.94 -10.15
N ASN A 12 8.00 -9.17 -10.56
CA ASN A 12 9.36 -9.31 -10.06
C ASN A 12 10.10 -7.98 -9.89
N ARG A 13 9.44 -6.85 -10.18
CA ARG A 13 9.99 -5.50 -10.02
C ARG A 13 8.97 -4.57 -9.41
N LEU A 14 9.40 -3.61 -8.61
CA LEU A 14 8.54 -2.53 -8.07
C LEU A 14 7.86 -1.73 -9.19
N SER A 15 8.54 -1.53 -10.33
CA SER A 15 7.98 -0.86 -11.50
C SER A 15 6.75 -1.57 -12.07
N ASP A 16 6.56 -2.87 -11.81
CA ASP A 16 5.40 -3.62 -12.27
C ASP A 16 4.10 -3.08 -11.63
N MET A 17 4.16 -2.59 -10.38
CA MET A 17 3.03 -1.96 -9.68
C MET A 17 2.50 -0.72 -10.40
N GLY A 18 3.34 -0.04 -11.21
CA GLY A 18 2.90 1.09 -12.03
C GLY A 18 1.84 0.74 -13.07
N HIS A 19 1.66 -0.55 -13.38
CA HIS A 19 0.66 -1.03 -14.33
C HIS A 19 -0.72 -1.26 -13.70
N PHE A 20 -0.80 -1.29 -12.36
CA PHE A 20 -2.06 -1.48 -11.64
C PHE A 20 -3.12 -0.44 -12.02
N PRO A 21 -4.41 -0.80 -11.98
CA PRO A 21 -5.50 0.14 -12.11
C PRO A 21 -5.40 1.29 -11.08
N ALA A 22 -5.83 2.49 -11.47
CA ALA A 22 -5.78 3.66 -10.59
C ALA A 22 -6.56 3.46 -9.29
N ILE A 23 -7.69 2.74 -9.35
CA ILE A 23 -8.51 2.42 -8.17
C ILE A 23 -7.75 1.59 -7.13
N VAL A 24 -6.84 0.72 -7.56
CA VAL A 24 -6.01 -0.07 -6.66
C VAL A 24 -5.01 0.82 -5.91
N ASN A 25 -4.33 1.69 -6.65
CA ASN A 25 -3.40 2.66 -6.07
C ASN A 25 -4.12 3.63 -5.11
N ALA A 26 -5.37 4.01 -5.43
CA ALA A 26 -6.21 4.81 -4.55
C ALA A 26 -6.56 4.07 -3.25
N GLY A 27 -6.92 2.79 -3.33
CA GLY A 27 -7.17 1.95 -2.15
C GLY A 27 -5.94 1.80 -1.26
N ALA A 28 -4.77 1.50 -1.85
CA ALA A 28 -3.51 1.41 -1.10
C ALA A 28 -3.12 2.75 -0.45
N THR A 29 -3.30 3.87 -1.18
CA THR A 29 -3.07 5.22 -0.65
C THR A 29 -4.00 5.52 0.51
N LEU A 30 -5.31 5.27 0.35
CA LEU A 30 -6.30 5.49 1.40
C LEU A 30 -5.96 4.70 2.67
N ASN A 31 -5.56 3.44 2.52
CA ASN A 31 -5.15 2.59 3.64
C ASN A 31 -3.97 3.20 4.43
N ILE A 32 -2.98 3.78 3.74
CA ILE A 32 -1.85 4.49 4.37
C ILE A 32 -2.33 5.75 5.09
N LEU A 33 -3.18 6.57 4.44
CA LEU A 33 -3.70 7.80 5.05
C LEU A 33 -4.51 7.52 6.32
N LEU A 34 -5.37 6.49 6.29
CA LEU A 34 -6.11 6.03 7.46
C LEU A 34 -5.16 5.53 8.55
N THR A 35 -4.15 4.74 8.19
CA THR A 35 -3.14 4.24 9.14
C THR A 35 -2.41 5.39 9.83
N ILE A 36 -1.99 6.42 9.10
CA ILE A 36 -1.34 7.62 9.68
C ILE A 36 -2.29 8.36 10.62
N THR A 37 -3.56 8.52 10.22
CA THR A 37 -4.58 9.21 11.00
C THR A 37 -4.85 8.48 12.33
N ILE A 38 -4.99 7.15 12.26
CA ILE A 38 -5.16 6.31 13.45
C ILE A 38 -3.89 6.36 14.31
N THR A 39 -2.69 6.34 13.71
CA THR A 39 -1.42 6.48 14.44
C THR A 39 -1.35 7.80 15.21
N TRP A 40 -1.78 8.91 14.60
CA TRP A 40 -1.88 10.21 15.28
C TRP A 40 -2.82 10.16 16.48
N TRP A 41 -3.98 9.52 16.34
CA TRP A 41 -4.91 9.34 17.44
C TRP A 41 -4.37 8.40 18.54
N LEU A 42 -3.67 7.34 18.16
CA LEU A 42 -3.17 6.30 19.07
C LEU A 42 -1.96 6.77 19.89
N GLN A 43 -1.00 7.45 19.26
CA GLN A 43 0.30 7.79 19.87
C GLN A 43 0.21 8.45 21.26
N PRO A 44 -0.63 9.48 21.50
CA PRO A 44 -0.69 10.14 22.81
C PRO A 44 -1.36 9.29 23.90
N ARG A 45 -2.12 8.25 23.51
CA ARG A 45 -2.81 7.32 24.41
C ARG A 45 -1.92 6.16 24.84
N HIS A 46 -0.83 5.93 24.10
CA HIS A 46 0.07 4.78 24.29
C HIS A 46 1.53 5.25 24.31
N PRO A 47 2.00 5.84 25.42
CA PRO A 47 3.36 6.38 25.52
C PRO A 47 4.46 5.32 25.63
N GLN A 48 4.09 4.03 25.69
CA GLN A 48 5.05 2.95 25.91
C GLN A 48 5.98 2.78 24.70
N THR A 49 7.27 2.53 24.94
CA THR A 49 8.29 2.36 23.87
C THR A 49 7.97 1.22 22.90
N TYR A 50 7.25 0.18 23.36
CA TYR A 50 6.84 -0.95 22.52
C TYR A 50 5.53 -0.71 21.75
N ALA A 51 4.79 0.37 22.04
CA ALA A 51 3.51 0.66 21.40
C ALA A 51 3.57 0.77 19.87
N PRO A 52 4.61 1.39 19.24
CA PRO A 52 4.75 1.37 17.79
C PRO A 52 4.83 -0.05 17.22
N MET A 53 5.53 -0.96 17.89
CA MET A 53 5.74 -2.33 17.41
C MET A 53 4.47 -3.16 17.51
N VAL A 54 3.70 -2.97 18.59
CA VAL A 54 2.37 -3.57 18.72
C VAL A 54 1.44 -3.05 17.62
N TRP A 55 1.46 -1.73 17.37
CA TRP A 55 0.62 -1.14 16.33
C TRP A 55 1.00 -1.62 14.93
N ILE A 56 2.29 -1.70 14.59
CA ILE A 56 2.77 -2.30 13.33
C ILE A 56 2.25 -3.73 13.22
N SER A 57 2.39 -4.53 14.27
CA SER A 57 1.94 -5.92 14.26
C SER A 57 0.44 -6.03 13.98
N LEU A 58 -0.39 -5.17 14.59
CA LEU A 58 -1.82 -5.11 14.33
C LEU A 58 -2.14 -4.67 12.90
N VAL A 59 -1.50 -3.61 12.41
CA VAL A 59 -1.67 -3.12 11.03
C VAL A 59 -1.33 -4.23 10.03
N LEU A 60 -0.18 -4.88 10.19
CA LEU A 60 0.25 -5.98 9.32
C LEU A 60 -0.71 -7.16 9.42
N PHE A 61 -1.14 -7.54 10.62
CA PHE A 61 -2.11 -8.60 10.83
C PHE A 61 -3.40 -8.32 10.07
N PHE A 62 -4.01 -7.15 10.24
CA PHE A 62 -5.26 -6.82 9.55
C PHE A 62 -5.10 -6.66 8.03
N ASN A 63 -3.93 -6.22 7.55
CA ASN A 63 -3.66 -6.11 6.11
C ASN A 63 -3.43 -7.49 5.46
N LEU A 64 -2.76 -8.40 6.16
CA LEU A 64 -2.37 -9.70 5.62
C LEU A 64 -3.41 -10.80 5.87
N LEU A 65 -4.21 -10.71 6.93
CA LEU A 65 -5.25 -11.70 7.24
C LEU A 65 -6.19 -11.99 6.05
N PRO A 66 -6.84 -11.00 5.41
CA PRO A 66 -7.73 -11.29 4.29
C PRO A 66 -6.98 -11.93 3.11
N VAL A 67 -5.72 -11.51 2.87
CA VAL A 67 -4.86 -12.08 1.84
C VAL A 67 -4.56 -13.54 2.12
N VAL A 68 -4.14 -13.87 3.34
CA VAL A 68 -3.82 -15.24 3.77
C VAL A 68 -5.06 -16.12 3.67
N MET A 69 -6.22 -15.64 4.15
CA MET A 69 -7.48 -16.38 4.08
C MET A 69 -7.88 -16.69 2.65
N LEU A 70 -7.82 -15.71 1.75
CA LEU A 70 -8.13 -15.92 0.33
C LEU A 70 -7.09 -16.82 -0.35
N ARG A 71 -5.82 -16.74 0.06
CA ARG A 71 -4.74 -17.54 -0.52
C ARG A 71 -4.87 -19.03 -0.22
N MET A 72 -5.50 -19.40 0.90
CA MET A 72 -5.86 -20.81 1.18
C MET A 72 -6.83 -21.39 0.15
N SER A 73 -7.52 -20.56 -0.64
CA SER A 73 -8.42 -21.02 -1.72
C SER A 73 -7.71 -21.23 -3.07
N ILE A 74 -6.41 -20.93 -3.18
CA ILE A 74 -5.66 -21.13 -4.43
C ILE A 74 -5.52 -22.62 -4.72
N THR A 75 -5.85 -23.00 -5.94
CA THR A 75 -5.74 -24.36 -6.48
C THR A 75 -4.83 -24.36 -7.71
N PRO A 76 -4.33 -25.53 -8.17
CA PRO A 76 -3.55 -25.60 -9.41
C PRO A 76 -4.28 -25.06 -10.65
N SER A 77 -5.61 -25.06 -10.64
CA SER A 77 -6.47 -24.51 -11.69
C SER A 77 -6.72 -23.00 -11.58
N THR A 78 -6.15 -22.30 -10.59
CA THR A 78 -6.41 -20.87 -10.39
C THR A 78 -5.87 -20.03 -11.55
N THR A 79 -6.75 -19.23 -12.14
CA THR A 79 -6.38 -18.25 -13.17
C THR A 79 -5.81 -16.97 -12.55
N TYR A 80 -4.66 -16.55 -13.06
CA TYR A 80 -4.00 -15.30 -12.71
C TYR A 80 -4.28 -14.24 -13.78
N PRO A 81 -5.01 -13.16 -13.45
CA PRO A 81 -5.28 -12.09 -14.40
C PRO A 81 -4.02 -11.29 -14.72
N ARG A 82 -4.10 -10.51 -15.79
CA ARG A 82 -3.06 -9.53 -16.15
C ARG A 82 -3.07 -8.37 -15.16
N LEU A 83 -1.92 -7.72 -15.00
CA LEU A 83 -1.77 -6.58 -14.07
C LEU A 83 -2.77 -5.44 -14.33
N SER A 84 -3.14 -5.18 -15.58
CA SER A 84 -4.09 -4.12 -15.95
C SER A 84 -5.56 -4.46 -15.72
N GLU A 85 -5.88 -5.75 -15.58
CA GLU A 85 -7.24 -6.30 -15.51
C GLU A 85 -7.62 -6.75 -14.10
N MET A 86 -6.70 -6.63 -13.14
CA MET A 86 -6.90 -7.12 -11.78
C MET A 86 -8.03 -6.36 -11.07
N ASP A 87 -8.88 -7.10 -10.37
CA ASP A 87 -9.77 -6.55 -9.35
C ASP A 87 -9.04 -6.61 -8.01
N PHE A 88 -8.83 -5.47 -7.36
CA PHE A 88 -8.06 -5.40 -6.11
C PHE A 88 -8.63 -6.31 -5.02
N ILE A 89 -9.94 -6.28 -4.82
CA ILE A 89 -10.57 -6.99 -3.69
C ILE A 89 -10.48 -8.49 -3.93
N ARG A 90 -10.73 -8.91 -5.16
CA ARG A 90 -10.78 -10.33 -5.54
C ARG A 90 -9.39 -10.93 -5.75
N ASP A 91 -8.47 -10.20 -6.35
CA ASP A 91 -7.21 -10.75 -6.83
C ASP A 91 -5.98 -10.40 -5.97
N GLN A 92 -6.13 -9.59 -4.92
CA GLN A 92 -5.01 -9.21 -4.03
C GLN A 92 -4.24 -10.38 -3.43
N HIS A 93 -4.81 -11.58 -3.33
CA HIS A 93 -4.18 -12.78 -2.77
C HIS A 93 -3.31 -13.56 -3.78
N LYS A 94 -3.35 -13.15 -5.05
CA LYS A 94 -2.65 -13.78 -6.18
C LYS A 94 -1.35 -13.08 -6.56
N PHE A 95 -0.93 -12.05 -5.82
CA PHE A 95 0.36 -11.42 -6.05
C PHE A 95 1.51 -12.37 -5.68
N SER A 96 2.68 -12.11 -6.25
CA SER A 96 3.93 -12.75 -5.82
C SER A 96 4.29 -12.37 -4.38
N ASP A 97 4.98 -13.25 -3.65
CA ASP A 97 5.24 -13.12 -2.21
C ASP A 97 5.99 -11.83 -1.84
N TRP A 98 6.96 -11.44 -2.68
CA TRP A 98 7.74 -10.23 -2.44
C TRP A 98 6.87 -8.97 -2.47
N VAL A 99 5.72 -8.98 -3.16
CA VAL A 99 4.79 -7.84 -3.19
C VAL A 99 4.21 -7.59 -1.81
N TYR A 100 3.86 -8.65 -1.07
CA TYR A 100 3.39 -8.52 0.31
C TYR A 100 4.51 -8.09 1.25
N LEU A 101 5.74 -8.53 1.02
CA LEU A 101 6.90 -8.04 1.76
C LEU A 101 7.09 -6.54 1.55
N ALA A 102 7.06 -6.07 0.29
CA ALA A 102 7.17 -4.66 -0.05
C ALA A 102 6.01 -3.83 0.53
N ALA A 103 4.77 -4.33 0.46
CA ALA A 103 3.61 -3.69 1.05
C ALA A 103 3.71 -3.59 2.58
N SER A 104 4.18 -4.66 3.24
CA SER A 104 4.39 -4.71 4.69
C SER A 104 5.49 -3.75 5.15
N ALA A 105 6.61 -3.71 4.42
CA ALA A 105 7.69 -2.77 4.66
C ALA A 105 7.21 -1.32 4.50
N ASN A 106 6.43 -1.03 3.44
CA ASN A 106 5.86 0.29 3.22
C ASN A 106 4.90 0.71 4.34
N MET A 107 4.01 -0.18 4.81
CA MET A 107 3.14 0.12 5.96
C MET A 107 3.94 0.36 7.24
N THR A 108 4.93 -0.49 7.51
CA THR A 108 5.82 -0.36 8.67
C THR A 108 6.54 0.99 8.66
N PHE A 109 7.07 1.39 7.50
CA PHE A 109 7.69 2.70 7.31
C PHE A 109 6.75 3.85 7.69
N TRP A 110 5.52 3.86 7.15
CA TRP A 110 4.57 4.94 7.42
C TRP A 110 4.15 5.01 8.89
N VAL A 111 3.95 3.86 9.53
CA VAL A 111 3.65 3.82 10.97
C VAL A 111 4.81 4.40 11.78
N LEU A 112 6.04 3.95 11.55
CA LEU A 112 7.21 4.44 12.29
C LEU A 112 7.48 5.92 12.04
N ALA A 113 7.40 6.37 10.79
CA ALA A 113 7.59 7.77 10.42
C ALA A 113 6.55 8.67 11.09
N ALA A 114 5.27 8.29 11.02
CA ALA A 114 4.19 9.01 11.70
C ALA A 114 4.40 9.04 13.23
N TRP A 115 4.72 7.89 13.82
CA TRP A 115 4.96 7.79 15.27
C TRP A 115 6.10 8.71 15.71
N ALA A 116 7.22 8.72 14.98
CA ALA A 116 8.36 9.57 15.27
C ALA A 116 8.00 11.06 15.17
N VAL A 117 7.33 11.47 14.09
CA VAL A 117 6.91 12.88 13.89
C VAL A 117 5.97 13.34 15.00
N PHE A 118 4.98 12.52 15.36
CA PHE A 118 4.00 12.87 16.40
C PHE A 118 4.58 12.81 17.81
N SER A 119 5.63 12.02 18.03
CA SER A 119 6.37 12.01 19.30
C SER A 119 7.17 13.30 19.51
N VAL A 120 7.63 13.95 18.44
CA VAL A 120 8.31 15.26 18.52
C VAL A 120 7.29 16.39 18.68
N SER A 121 6.19 16.37 17.92
CA SER A 121 5.15 17.41 17.98
C SER A 121 3.80 16.83 17.60
N HIS A 122 2.91 16.74 18.59
CA HIS A 122 1.54 16.26 18.40
C HIS A 122 0.60 17.44 18.11
N THR A 123 0.53 17.85 16.84
CA THR A 123 -0.32 18.97 16.40
C THR A 123 -1.03 18.65 15.09
N ALA A 124 -2.20 19.26 14.85
CA ALA A 124 -2.96 19.06 13.62
C ALA A 124 -2.17 19.42 12.33
N PRO A 125 -1.36 20.50 12.30
CA PRO A 125 -0.51 20.79 11.13
C PRO A 125 0.49 19.67 10.80
N ARG A 126 1.05 18.98 11.81
CA ARG A 126 1.95 17.84 11.59
C ARG A 126 1.21 16.66 10.98
N LEU A 127 -0.02 16.38 11.43
CA LEU A 127 -0.88 15.37 10.80
C LEU A 127 -1.13 15.72 9.33
N ILE A 128 -1.59 16.94 9.04
CA ILE A 128 -1.87 17.38 7.66
C ILE A 128 -0.62 17.25 6.78
N ALA A 129 0.54 17.71 7.26
CA ALA A 129 1.80 17.58 6.53
C ALA A 129 2.14 16.11 6.24
N MET A 130 2.01 15.21 7.22
CA MET A 130 2.23 13.78 7.02
C MET A 130 1.27 13.16 6.01
N LEU A 131 -0.02 13.54 6.05
CA LEU A 131 -1.03 13.07 5.09
C LEU A 131 -0.72 13.53 3.67
N VAL A 132 -0.31 14.80 3.49
CA VAL A 132 0.08 15.33 2.17
C VAL A 132 1.32 14.61 1.64
N VAL A 133 2.35 14.45 2.47
CA VAL A 133 3.58 13.76 2.08
C VAL A 133 3.29 12.30 1.71
N ALA A 134 2.49 11.60 2.51
CA ALA A 134 2.07 10.24 2.21
C ALA A 134 1.28 10.16 0.91
N PHE A 135 0.27 11.01 0.72
CA PHE A 135 -0.52 11.05 -0.50
C PHE A 135 0.35 11.26 -1.74
N VAL A 136 1.26 12.24 -1.72
CA VAL A 136 2.15 12.51 -2.85
C VAL A 136 3.07 11.32 -3.10
N ALA A 137 3.69 10.77 -2.06
CA ALA A 137 4.63 9.66 -2.19
C ALA A 137 3.94 8.41 -2.77
N THR A 138 2.76 8.03 -2.25
CA THR A 138 2.07 6.80 -2.60
C THR A 138 1.28 6.91 -3.91
N PHE A 139 0.80 8.11 -4.25
CA PHE A 139 0.04 8.36 -5.48
C PHE A 139 0.93 8.83 -6.64
N SER A 140 2.20 9.19 -6.40
CA SER A 140 3.16 9.61 -7.42
C SER A 140 3.25 8.68 -8.65
N PRO A 141 3.21 7.33 -8.53
CA PRO A 141 3.30 6.48 -9.71
C PRO A 141 2.13 6.67 -10.69
N VAL A 142 0.93 6.96 -10.17
CA VAL A 142 -0.27 7.25 -10.98
C VAL A 142 -0.17 8.62 -11.65
N LEU A 143 0.29 9.63 -10.91
CA LEU A 143 0.48 10.99 -11.45
C LEU A 143 1.52 10.99 -12.57
N LEU A 144 2.66 10.32 -12.35
CA LEU A 144 3.73 10.21 -13.33
C LEU A 144 3.33 9.38 -14.56
N ARG A 145 2.48 8.35 -14.41
CA ARG A 145 1.93 7.58 -15.52
C ARG A 145 1.02 8.43 -16.41
N THR A 146 0.20 9.28 -15.82
CA THR A 146 -0.68 10.20 -16.56
C THR A 146 0.12 11.28 -17.28
N ALA A 147 1.17 11.82 -16.65
CA ALA A 147 2.06 12.81 -17.26
C ALA A 147 2.90 12.27 -18.43
N ARG A 148 3.25 10.97 -18.41
CA ARG A 148 4.02 10.31 -19.47
C ARG A 148 3.20 9.74 -20.62
N ARG A 149 1.85 9.68 -20.50
CA ARG A 149 1.02 9.37 -21.66
C ARG A 149 1.20 10.53 -22.66
N PRO A 150 1.67 10.27 -23.90
CA PRO A 150 1.69 11.32 -24.90
C PRO A 150 0.25 11.83 -25.01
N ARG A 151 0.07 13.16 -24.97
CA ARG A 151 -1.12 13.77 -25.58
C ARG A 151 -1.16 13.29 -27.02
N ARG A 152 -1.81 12.15 -27.28
CA ARG A 152 -2.31 11.82 -28.60
C ARG A 152 -3.34 12.91 -28.86
N ARG A 153 -2.89 13.88 -29.66
CA ARG A 153 -3.60 15.04 -30.16
C ARG A 153 -5.03 14.63 -30.51
N ALA A 154 -6.00 15.39 -30.01
CA ALA A 154 -7.17 15.70 -30.81
C ALA A 154 -6.75 16.77 -31.83
#